data_AF-A0A7S1P6W5-F1
#
_entry.id   AF-A0A7S1P6W5-F1
#
_cell.length_a   1.000
_cell.length_b   1.000
_cell.length_c   1.000
_cell.angle_alpha   90.00
_cell.angle_beta   90.00
_cell.angle_gamma   90.00
#
_symmetry.space_group_name_H-M   'P 1'
#
loop_
_entity.id
_entity.type
_entity.pdbx_description
1 polymer ?
#
loop_
_entity_poly.entity_id
_entity_poly.type
_entity_poly.pdbx_seq_one_letter_code
_entity_poly.pdbx_strand_id
1 'polypeptide(L)'
;SIGYVSETAREVASALTFSKAQRVIVGEAHGLTLPEGHQDPPRPAVLLHLKSAAMPKATTLRVGGAIACEVAGMMASHMPALADVLVGSAVREGTVRQLLQTIGSGRRLQTFSCDVEHVGRDGLTLGDVASELPTIKKLAVNLIATITTNLDDINDAAEGAFASVASLLRVRGLEKLELRLVCFL
;
A
#
# COMPACT_ATOMS: atom_id res chain seq x y z
N SER A 1 16.11 4.36 -12.74
CA SER A 1 16.20 4.71 -14.18
C SER A 1 14.81 4.62 -14.80
N ILE A 2 14.31 5.69 -15.42
CA ILE A 2 13.05 5.66 -16.18
C ILE A 2 13.34 4.88 -17.47
N GLY A 3 12.80 3.67 -17.61
CA GLY A 3 12.98 2.88 -18.83
C GLY A 3 12.49 3.67 -20.05
N TYR A 4 13.26 3.65 -21.15
CA TYR A 4 12.84 4.26 -22.40
C TYR A 4 11.60 3.54 -22.94
N VAL A 5 10.51 4.28 -23.13
CA VAL A 5 9.25 3.76 -23.70
C VAL A 5 9.18 4.21 -25.15
N SER A 6 9.08 3.26 -26.09
CA SER A 6 8.89 3.59 -27.51
C SER A 6 7.60 4.35 -27.74
N GLU A 7 7.55 5.16 -28.79
CA GLU A 7 6.35 5.92 -29.17
C GLU A 7 5.14 4.99 -29.37
N THR A 8 5.33 3.87 -30.08
CA THR A 8 4.31 2.84 -30.26
C THR A 8 3.78 2.31 -28.92
N ALA A 9 4.63 2.08 -27.93
CA ALA A 9 4.19 1.61 -26.62
C ALA A 9 3.36 2.67 -25.87
N ARG A 10 3.71 3.97 -26.02
CA ARG A 10 2.92 5.07 -25.46
C ARG A 10 1.55 5.19 -26.12
N GLU A 11 1.52 5.13 -27.45
CA GLU A 11 0.29 5.18 -28.24
C GLU A 11 -0.66 4.05 -27.84
N VAL A 12 -0.14 2.81 -27.81
CA VAL A 12 -0.89 1.64 -27.36
C VAL A 12 -1.42 1.85 -25.94
N ALA A 13 -0.58 2.24 -24.99
CA ALA A 13 -1.00 2.49 -23.61
C ALA A 13 -2.13 3.56 -23.51
N SER A 14 -2.00 4.66 -24.25
CA SER A 14 -3.01 5.72 -24.25
C SER A 14 -4.36 5.28 -24.87
N ALA A 15 -4.33 4.30 -25.77
CA ALA A 15 -5.53 3.73 -26.38
C ALA A 15 -6.21 2.68 -25.48
N LEU A 16 -5.48 2.06 -24.55
CA LEU A 16 -6.03 1.01 -23.68
C LEU A 16 -7.11 1.55 -22.74
N THR A 17 -8.20 0.79 -22.63
CA THR A 17 -9.26 1.03 -21.65
C THR A 17 -9.85 -0.31 -21.22
N PHE A 18 -9.90 -0.51 -19.92
CA PHE A 18 -10.38 -1.72 -19.27
C PHE A 18 -11.75 -1.45 -18.63
N SER A 19 -12.74 -1.16 -19.46
CA SER A 19 -14.08 -0.69 -19.05
C SER A 19 -14.87 -1.67 -18.18
N LYS A 20 -14.47 -2.96 -18.19
CA LYS A 20 -15.08 -4.04 -17.40
C LYS A 20 -14.23 -4.47 -16.22
N ALA A 21 -13.01 -3.96 -16.07
CA ALA A 21 -12.15 -4.34 -14.94
C ALA A 21 -12.79 -3.87 -13.62
N GLN A 22 -12.92 -4.79 -12.68
CA GLN A 22 -13.41 -4.52 -11.32
C GLN A 22 -12.28 -4.57 -10.29
N ARG A 23 -11.22 -5.31 -10.60
CA ARG A 23 -10.08 -5.55 -9.72
C ARG A 23 -8.78 -5.39 -10.48
N VAL A 24 -7.81 -4.73 -9.86
CA VAL A 24 -6.43 -4.63 -10.32
C VAL A 24 -5.55 -5.34 -9.30
N ILE A 25 -4.63 -6.16 -9.78
CA ILE A 25 -3.68 -6.88 -8.94
C ILE A 25 -2.29 -6.48 -9.43
N VAL A 26 -1.47 -5.97 -8.51
CA VAL A 26 -0.07 -5.68 -8.73
C VAL A 26 0.70 -6.62 -7.81
N GLY A 27 1.50 -7.50 -8.39
CA GLY A 27 2.27 -8.47 -7.63
C GLY A 27 3.67 -8.59 -8.21
N GLU A 28 4.60 -9.00 -7.36
CA GLU A 28 5.93 -9.41 -7.77
C GLU A 28 5.86 -10.74 -8.53
N ALA A 29 6.72 -10.89 -9.55
CA ALA A 29 6.83 -12.17 -10.24
C ALA A 29 7.43 -13.21 -9.28
N HIS A 30 6.92 -14.45 -9.31
CA HIS A 30 7.48 -15.53 -8.50
C HIS A 30 8.98 -15.71 -8.78
N GLY A 31 9.79 -15.71 -7.71
CA GLY A 31 11.25 -15.85 -7.81
C GLY A 31 11.98 -14.58 -8.26
N LEU A 32 11.30 -13.42 -8.28
CA LEU A 32 11.97 -12.15 -8.52
C LEU A 32 12.81 -11.75 -7.30
N THR A 33 14.11 -11.99 -7.37
CA THR A 33 15.09 -11.43 -6.43
C THR A 33 15.66 -10.17 -7.07
N LEU A 34 15.46 -9.00 -6.45
CA LEU A 34 16.20 -7.82 -6.86
C LEU A 34 17.68 -8.01 -6.48
N PRO A 35 18.63 -7.75 -7.39
CA PRO A 35 20.05 -7.82 -7.04
C PRO A 35 20.35 -6.83 -5.90
N GLU A 36 21.21 -7.25 -4.95
CA GLU A 36 21.62 -6.38 -3.85
C GLU A 36 22.14 -5.03 -4.40
N GLY A 37 21.57 -3.93 -3.90
CA GLY A 37 21.92 -2.58 -4.34
C GLY A 37 21.02 -1.95 -5.41
N HIS A 38 20.07 -2.69 -6.00
CA HIS A 38 18.97 -2.06 -6.75
C HIS A 38 17.93 -1.47 -5.78
N GLN A 39 18.16 -0.22 -5.38
CA GLN A 39 17.32 0.48 -4.40
C GLN A 39 15.99 1.01 -4.96
N ASP A 40 15.87 1.15 -6.29
CA ASP A 40 14.66 1.68 -6.91
C ASP A 40 13.84 0.55 -7.55
N PRO A 41 12.57 0.36 -7.13
CA PRO A 41 11.64 -0.50 -7.85
C PRO A 41 11.55 -0.08 -9.33
N PRO A 42 11.36 -1.02 -10.26
CA PRO A 42 11.13 -0.69 -11.65
C PRO A 42 9.84 0.14 -11.77
N ARG A 43 9.97 1.42 -12.12
CA ARG A 43 8.85 2.30 -12.45
C ARG A 43 8.48 2.09 -13.92
N PRO A 44 7.40 1.36 -14.26
CA PRO A 44 7.08 1.07 -15.63
C PRO A 44 6.50 2.35 -16.24
N ALA A 45 7.35 3.12 -16.92
CA ALA A 45 7.00 4.43 -17.47
C ALA A 45 5.81 4.38 -18.45
N VAL A 46 5.52 3.20 -19.02
CA VAL A 46 4.33 2.96 -19.85
C VAL A 46 3.02 3.24 -19.10
N LEU A 47 2.98 3.06 -17.77
CA LEU A 47 1.79 3.31 -16.96
C LEU A 47 1.41 4.78 -16.91
N LEU A 48 2.40 5.68 -16.99
CA LEU A 48 2.17 7.13 -17.01
C LEU A 48 1.38 7.59 -18.26
N HIS A 49 1.34 6.74 -19.29
CA HIS A 49 0.62 7.02 -20.53
C HIS A 49 -0.79 6.43 -20.57
N LEU A 50 -1.21 5.69 -19.54
CA LEU A 50 -2.60 5.26 -19.40
C LEU A 50 -3.49 6.48 -19.14
N LYS A 51 -4.72 6.45 -19.68
CA LYS A 51 -5.73 7.46 -19.36
C LYS A 51 -6.06 7.41 -17.86
N SER A 52 -6.37 8.56 -17.25
CA SER A 52 -6.80 8.64 -15.84
C SER A 52 -8.07 7.84 -15.53
N ALA A 53 -8.88 7.55 -16.55
CA ALA A 53 -10.06 6.68 -16.47
C ALA A 53 -9.88 5.37 -17.24
N ALA A 54 -8.64 4.86 -17.35
CA ALA A 54 -8.38 3.60 -18.03
C ALA A 54 -9.14 2.42 -17.37
N MET A 55 -9.41 2.47 -16.07
CA MET A 55 -10.11 1.42 -15.31
C MET A 55 -11.30 2.01 -14.53
N PRO A 56 -12.35 2.49 -15.21
CA PRO A 56 -13.37 3.34 -14.60
C PRO A 56 -14.27 2.62 -13.58
N LYS A 57 -14.39 1.29 -13.70
CA LYS A 57 -15.21 0.44 -12.80
C LYS A 57 -14.39 -0.32 -11.77
N ALA A 58 -13.07 -0.15 -11.75
CA ALA A 58 -12.23 -0.91 -10.86
C ALA A 58 -12.27 -0.29 -9.46
N THR A 59 -12.77 -1.07 -8.50
CA THR A 59 -12.98 -0.64 -7.12
C THR A 59 -11.95 -1.23 -6.16
N THR A 60 -11.26 -2.31 -6.54
CA THR A 60 -10.30 -3.00 -5.67
C THR A 60 -8.90 -3.01 -6.28
N LEU A 61 -7.92 -2.59 -5.50
CA LEU A 61 -6.49 -2.72 -5.80
C LEU A 61 -5.86 -3.71 -4.81
N ARG A 62 -5.27 -4.80 -5.30
CA ARG A 62 -4.50 -5.76 -4.50
C ARG A 62 -3.02 -5.63 -4.80
N VAL A 63 -2.21 -5.64 -3.75
CA VAL A 63 -0.77 -5.41 -3.81
C VAL A 63 -0.05 -6.59 -3.15
N GLY A 64 0.84 -7.25 -3.88
CA GLY A 64 1.65 -8.37 -3.39
C GLY A 64 3.11 -7.97 -3.30
N GLY A 65 3.52 -7.49 -2.12
CA GLY A 65 4.91 -7.16 -1.81
C GLY A 65 5.26 -5.66 -1.82
N ALA A 66 6.46 -5.35 -1.37
CA ALA A 66 6.96 -3.98 -1.22
C ALA A 66 7.22 -3.31 -2.59
N ILE A 67 7.74 -4.05 -3.55
CA ILE A 67 8.03 -3.55 -4.91
C ILE A 67 6.72 -3.19 -5.62
N ALA A 68 5.69 -4.00 -5.39
CA ALA A 68 4.37 -3.77 -5.97
C ALA A 68 3.68 -2.51 -5.44
N CYS A 69 4.02 -2.01 -4.24
CA CYS A 69 3.37 -0.84 -3.64
C CYS A 69 3.57 0.44 -4.45
N GLU A 70 4.77 0.67 -4.97
CA GLU A 70 5.03 1.87 -5.79
C GLU A 70 4.22 1.84 -7.09
N VAL A 71 4.20 0.68 -7.75
CA VAL A 71 3.42 0.48 -8.98
C VAL A 71 1.92 0.56 -8.71
N ALA A 72 1.47 0.04 -7.57
CA ALA A 72 0.08 0.14 -7.13
C ALA A 72 -0.34 1.61 -6.94
N GLY A 73 0.52 2.45 -6.36
CA GLY A 73 0.28 3.89 -6.25
C GLY A 73 0.03 4.54 -7.61
N MET A 74 0.86 4.22 -8.62
CA MET A 74 0.64 4.69 -9.99
C MET A 74 -0.69 4.19 -10.56
N MET A 75 -1.02 2.91 -10.40
CA MET A 75 -2.28 2.32 -10.87
C MET A 75 -3.52 2.98 -10.26
N ALA A 76 -3.46 3.38 -8.98
CA ALA A 76 -4.58 4.02 -8.29
C ALA A 76 -5.04 5.34 -8.95
N SER A 77 -4.14 6.04 -9.64
CA SER A 77 -4.46 7.25 -10.40
C SER A 77 -5.32 6.99 -11.64
N HIS A 78 -5.35 5.74 -12.13
CA HIS A 78 -6.12 5.31 -13.30
C HIS A 78 -7.45 4.62 -12.95
N MET A 79 -7.78 4.55 -11.66
CA MET A 79 -8.94 3.86 -11.10
C MET A 79 -9.84 4.87 -10.36
N PRO A 80 -10.68 5.67 -11.04
CA PRO A 80 -11.46 6.73 -10.38
C PRO A 80 -12.43 6.20 -9.31
N ALA A 81 -12.93 4.97 -9.48
CA ALA A 81 -13.83 4.31 -8.55
C ALA A 81 -13.12 3.50 -7.43
N LEU A 82 -11.79 3.62 -7.28
CA LEU A 82 -11.05 2.89 -6.26
C LEU A 82 -11.65 3.13 -4.86
N ALA A 83 -12.01 2.03 -4.21
CA ALA A 83 -12.65 2.00 -2.89
C ALA A 83 -11.87 1.13 -1.90
N ASP A 84 -11.27 0.04 -2.35
CA ASP A 84 -10.58 -0.93 -1.50
C ASP A 84 -9.13 -1.11 -1.92
N VAL A 85 -8.20 -1.04 -0.97
CA VAL A 85 -6.79 -1.34 -1.18
C VAL A 85 -6.35 -2.39 -0.18
N LEU A 86 -5.76 -3.49 -0.70
CA LEU A 86 -5.36 -4.64 0.09
C LEU A 86 -3.89 -4.96 -0.19
N VAL A 87 -3.02 -4.79 0.80
CA VAL A 87 -1.60 -5.18 0.75
C VAL A 87 -1.46 -6.53 1.44
N GLY A 88 -1.22 -7.58 0.67
CA GLY A 88 -1.30 -8.97 1.12
C GLY A 88 0.03 -9.59 1.57
N SER A 89 1.11 -8.82 1.62
CA SER A 89 2.41 -9.26 2.12
C SER A 89 2.91 -8.26 3.14
N ALA A 90 3.64 -8.74 4.14
CA ALA A 90 4.25 -7.88 5.14
C ALA A 90 5.21 -6.90 4.45
N VAL A 91 5.04 -5.62 4.74
CA VAL A 91 5.88 -4.53 4.22
C VAL A 91 6.22 -3.57 5.34
N ARG A 92 7.28 -2.77 5.18
CA ARG A 92 7.60 -1.71 6.15
C ARG A 92 6.55 -0.61 6.12
N GLU A 93 6.33 0.04 7.27
CA GLU A 93 5.38 1.16 7.38
C GLU A 93 5.64 2.25 6.34
N GLY A 94 6.90 2.62 6.11
CA GLY A 94 7.27 3.64 5.13
C GLY A 94 6.72 3.36 3.72
N THR A 95 6.69 2.10 3.31
CA THR A 95 6.12 1.66 2.03
C THR A 95 4.60 1.83 1.99
N VAL A 96 3.90 1.46 3.08
CA VAL A 96 2.45 1.68 3.23
C VAL A 96 2.11 3.17 3.20
N ARG A 97 2.89 3.98 3.92
CA ARG A 97 2.73 5.44 3.97
C ARG A 97 2.88 6.05 2.58
N GLN A 98 3.94 5.69 1.86
CA GLN A 98 4.19 6.20 0.52
C GLN A 98 3.08 5.81 -0.46
N LEU A 99 2.57 4.57 -0.39
CA LEU A 99 1.41 4.14 -1.18
C LEU A 99 0.18 5.02 -0.90
N LEU A 100 -0.17 5.22 0.38
CA LEU A 100 -1.32 6.03 0.77
C LEU A 100 -1.16 7.51 0.38
N GLN A 101 0.03 8.09 0.56
CA GLN A 101 0.35 9.45 0.11
C GLN A 101 0.23 9.58 -1.42
N THR A 102 0.64 8.56 -2.17
CA THR A 102 0.52 8.53 -3.64
C THR A 102 -0.94 8.47 -4.09
N ILE A 103 -1.79 7.73 -3.37
CA ILE A 103 -3.24 7.74 -3.59
C ILE A 103 -3.80 9.15 -3.33
N GLY A 104 -3.32 9.80 -2.28
CA GLY A 104 -3.54 11.22 -2.01
C GLY A 104 -4.80 11.54 -1.21
N SER A 105 -4.74 12.69 -0.54
CA SER A 105 -5.75 13.18 0.41
C SER A 105 -7.11 13.50 -0.18
N GLY A 106 -7.19 13.67 -1.51
CA GLY A 106 -8.44 13.89 -2.25
C GLY A 106 -9.27 12.63 -2.50
N ARG A 107 -8.77 11.45 -2.11
CA ARG A 107 -9.46 10.17 -2.31
C ARG A 107 -10.17 9.70 -1.04
N ARG A 108 -11.19 8.85 -1.22
CA ARG A 108 -11.95 8.22 -0.15
C ARG A 108 -11.94 6.71 -0.35
N LEU A 109 -11.31 5.99 0.56
CA LEU A 109 -11.30 4.53 0.60
C LEU A 109 -12.38 4.04 1.58
N GLN A 110 -13.09 3.00 1.16
CA GLN A 110 -13.96 2.22 2.03
C GLN A 110 -13.14 1.32 2.93
N THR A 111 -12.13 0.64 2.36
CA THR A 111 -11.30 -0.31 3.09
C THR A 111 -9.83 -0.12 2.72
N PHE A 112 -8.97 -0.06 3.74
CA PHE A 112 -7.55 -0.26 3.60
C PHE A 112 -7.12 -1.41 4.52
N SER A 113 -6.42 -2.41 3.97
CA SER A 113 -5.89 -3.54 4.73
C SER A 113 -4.41 -3.74 4.41
N CYS A 114 -3.58 -3.93 5.42
CA CYS A 114 -2.17 -4.28 5.21
C CYS A 114 -1.57 -5.12 6.33
N ASP A 115 -0.48 -5.81 6.01
CA ASP A 115 0.42 -6.44 6.95
C ASP A 115 1.67 -5.57 7.06
N VAL A 116 2.06 -5.19 8.29
CA VAL A 116 3.22 -4.33 8.55
C VAL A 116 4.23 -5.05 9.41
N GLU A 117 5.47 -5.17 8.93
CA GLU A 117 6.60 -5.74 9.67
C GLU A 117 7.47 -4.67 10.32
N HIS A 118 8.29 -5.10 11.28
CA HIS A 118 9.31 -4.27 11.95
C HIS A 118 8.74 -3.03 12.63
N VAL A 119 7.58 -3.17 13.28
CA VAL A 119 6.98 -2.11 14.08
C VAL A 119 7.68 -2.09 15.43
N GLY A 120 8.42 -1.01 15.70
CA GLY A 120 9.08 -0.80 16.97
C GLY A 120 8.12 -0.34 18.07
N ARG A 121 8.67 -0.07 19.25
CA ARG A 121 7.95 0.43 20.44
C ARG A 121 7.15 1.72 20.18
N ASP A 122 7.61 2.56 19.26
CA ASP A 122 6.91 3.80 18.87
C ASP A 122 5.65 3.55 18.03
N GLY A 123 5.43 2.30 17.59
CA GLY A 123 4.27 1.91 16.80
C GLY A 123 4.27 2.52 15.39
N LEU A 124 3.07 2.54 14.80
CA LEU A 124 2.83 3.14 13.48
C LEU A 124 2.63 4.65 13.59
N THR A 125 3.13 5.38 12.61
CA THR A 125 3.07 6.86 12.53
C THR A 125 2.20 7.36 11.35
N LEU A 126 1.35 6.50 10.79
CA LEU A 126 0.37 6.88 9.75
C LEU A 126 -0.58 8.01 10.21
N GLY A 127 -0.91 8.07 11.50
CA GLY A 127 -1.73 9.14 12.06
C GLY A 127 -1.09 10.52 12.01
N ASP A 128 0.24 10.61 12.03
CA ASP A 128 0.97 11.89 12.04
C ASP A 128 0.86 12.62 10.70
N VAL A 129 0.67 11.88 9.62
CA VAL A 129 0.53 12.41 8.26
C VAL A 129 -0.91 12.28 7.72
N ALA A 130 -1.91 12.12 8.60
CA ALA A 130 -3.30 11.83 8.22
C ALA A 130 -3.94 12.88 7.26
N SER A 131 -3.43 14.11 7.23
CA SER A 131 -3.85 15.16 6.29
C SER A 131 -3.44 14.89 4.84
N GLU A 132 -2.35 14.14 4.64
CA GLU A 132 -1.80 13.76 3.33
C GLU A 132 -2.40 12.45 2.80
N LEU A 133 -2.97 11.64 3.71
CA LEU A 133 -3.55 10.34 3.38
C LEU A 133 -5.01 10.48 2.88
N PRO A 134 -5.50 9.53 2.08
CA PRO A 134 -6.93 9.44 1.76
C PRO A 134 -7.78 9.35 3.03
N THR A 135 -9.05 9.72 2.91
CA THR A 135 -10.03 9.38 3.97
C THR A 135 -10.27 7.88 3.94
N ILE A 136 -10.22 7.19 5.07
CA ILE A 136 -10.35 5.72 5.15
C ILE A 136 -11.45 5.38 6.15
N LYS A 137 -12.50 4.67 5.70
CA LYS A 137 -13.59 4.25 6.60
C LYS A 137 -13.22 3.04 7.45
N LYS A 138 -12.62 2.02 6.85
CA LYS A 138 -12.22 0.78 7.54
C LYS A 138 -10.73 0.57 7.36
N LEU A 139 -10.01 0.56 8.47
CA LEU A 139 -8.58 0.32 8.52
C LEU A 139 -8.32 -1.00 9.23
N ALA A 140 -7.71 -1.96 8.52
CA ALA A 140 -7.30 -3.24 9.07
C ALA A 140 -5.78 -3.38 8.95
N VAL A 141 -5.09 -3.55 10.07
CA VAL A 141 -3.63 -3.66 10.09
C VAL A 141 -3.22 -4.86 10.92
N ASN A 142 -2.45 -5.75 10.31
CA ASN A 142 -1.76 -6.83 11.02
C ASN A 142 -0.32 -6.37 11.30
N LEU A 143 0.04 -6.23 12.58
CA LEU A 143 1.41 -5.97 12.99
C LEU A 143 2.15 -7.30 13.11
N ILE A 144 3.14 -7.50 12.25
CA ILE A 144 3.96 -8.71 12.22
C ILE A 144 5.17 -8.51 13.12
N ALA A 145 5.20 -9.20 14.25
CA ALA A 145 6.29 -9.17 15.21
C ALA A 145 7.02 -10.52 15.25
N THR A 146 8.34 -10.48 15.10
CA THR A 146 9.22 -11.61 15.41
C THR A 146 9.55 -11.53 16.89
N ILE A 147 9.02 -12.45 17.69
CA ILE A 147 9.26 -12.47 19.13
C ILE A 147 10.30 -13.56 19.40
N THR A 148 11.52 -13.16 19.73
CA THR A 148 12.43 -14.10 20.40
C THR A 148 11.88 -14.26 21.81
N THR A 149 11.93 -15.45 22.40
CA THR A 149 11.18 -15.81 23.64
C THR A 149 11.54 -14.99 24.92
N ASN A 150 12.22 -13.86 24.79
CA ASN A 150 12.47 -12.91 25.85
C ASN A 150 11.20 -12.08 26.15
N LEU A 151 11.10 -11.56 27.38
CA LEU A 151 9.96 -10.75 27.82
C LEU A 151 9.98 -9.32 27.24
N ASP A 152 11.15 -8.83 26.87
CA ASP A 152 11.34 -7.46 26.39
C ASP A 152 10.73 -7.27 25.00
N ASP A 153 10.91 -8.23 24.09
CA ASP A 153 10.31 -8.29 22.75
C ASP A 153 8.78 -8.32 22.82
N ILE A 154 8.22 -9.04 23.80
CA ILE A 154 6.77 -9.08 24.05
C ILE A 154 6.26 -7.71 24.51
N ASN A 155 6.97 -7.09 25.46
CA ASN A 155 6.61 -5.77 25.98
C ASN A 155 6.71 -4.70 24.88
N ASP A 156 7.77 -4.72 24.07
CA ASP A 156 7.96 -3.80 22.96
C ASP A 156 6.89 -3.95 21.88
N ALA A 157 6.53 -5.19 21.53
CA ALA A 157 5.46 -5.45 20.57
C ALA A 157 4.10 -4.95 21.10
N ALA A 158 3.82 -5.14 22.40
CA ALA A 158 2.61 -4.64 23.03
C ALA A 158 2.59 -3.09 23.08
N GLU A 159 3.66 -2.45 23.54
CA GLU A 159 3.81 -1.00 23.56
C GLU A 159 3.66 -0.40 22.15
N GLY A 160 4.32 -1.00 21.15
CA GLY A 160 4.19 -0.63 19.75
C GLY A 160 2.78 -0.78 19.21
N ALA A 161 2.06 -1.85 19.59
CA ALA A 161 0.66 -2.01 19.22
C ALA A 161 -0.23 -0.92 19.84
N PHE A 162 -0.03 -0.57 21.12
CA PHE A 162 -0.76 0.52 21.77
C PHE A 162 -0.49 1.88 21.13
N ALA A 163 0.78 2.20 20.88
CA ALA A 163 1.18 3.42 20.19
C ALA A 163 0.58 3.49 18.77
N SER A 164 0.53 2.35 18.08
CA SER A 164 -0.13 2.23 16.77
C SER A 164 -1.61 2.56 16.86
N VAL A 165 -2.35 2.05 17.85
CA VAL A 165 -3.79 2.40 18.01
C VAL A 165 -3.96 3.91 18.16
N ALA A 166 -3.21 4.53 19.07
CA ALA A 166 -3.31 5.97 19.32
C ALA A 166 -3.04 6.79 18.04
N SER A 167 -2.05 6.36 17.26
CA SER A 167 -1.74 6.98 15.99
C SER A 167 -2.83 6.78 14.95
N LEU A 168 -3.25 5.53 14.69
CA LEU A 168 -4.20 5.18 13.65
C LEU A 168 -5.60 5.76 13.86
N LEU A 169 -5.99 6.02 15.12
CA LEU A 169 -7.25 6.71 15.44
C LEU A 169 -7.30 8.16 14.90
N ARG A 170 -6.15 8.76 14.56
CA ARG A 170 -6.08 10.09 13.95
C ARG A 170 -6.31 10.08 12.43
N VAL A 171 -6.37 8.89 11.80
CA VAL A 171 -6.70 8.76 10.37
C VAL A 171 -8.11 9.26 10.09
N ARG A 172 -8.26 10.05 9.02
CA ARG A 172 -9.51 10.76 8.73
C ARG A 172 -10.60 9.82 8.23
N GLY A 173 -11.82 10.04 8.72
CA GLY A 173 -13.05 9.37 8.29
C GLY A 173 -13.19 7.92 8.73
N LEU A 174 -12.39 7.51 9.72
CA LEU A 174 -12.39 6.18 10.28
C LEU A 174 -13.70 5.88 11.02
N GLU A 175 -14.38 4.82 10.60
CA GLU A 175 -15.57 4.24 11.24
C GLU A 175 -15.24 2.91 11.93
N LYS A 176 -14.18 2.23 11.48
CA LYS A 176 -13.73 0.94 12.04
C LYS A 176 -12.22 0.79 11.96
N LEU A 177 -11.59 0.47 13.09
CA LEU A 177 -10.19 0.06 13.19
C LEU A 177 -10.12 -1.40 13.65
N GLU A 178 -9.43 -2.23 12.88
CA GLU A 178 -8.97 -3.56 13.30
C GLU A 178 -7.45 -3.54 13.35
N LEU A 179 -6.89 -3.77 14.53
CA LEU A 179 -5.47 -3.98 14.72
C LEU A 179 -5.28 -5.39 15.26
N ARG A 180 -4.41 -6.18 14.63
CA ARG A 180 -4.05 -7.52 15.10
C ARG A 180 -2.55 -7.59 15.27
N LEU A 181 -2.11 -8.02 16.44
CA LEU A 181 -0.71 -8.40 16.64
C LEU A 181 -0.56 -9.86 16.24
N VAL A 182 0.30 -10.12 15.26
CA VAL A 182 0.62 -11.46 14.76
C VAL A 182 2.05 -11.77 15.18
N CYS A 183 2.19 -12.69 16.11
CA CYS A 183 3.48 -13.09 16.66
C CYS A 183 3.91 -14.42 16.03
N PHE A 184 5.14 -14.47 15.53
CA PHE A 184 5.81 -15.71 15.20
C PHE A 184 6.78 -16.07 16.33
N LEU A 185 6.66 -17.29 16.84
CA LEU A 185 7.51 -17.90 17.86
C LEU A 185 8.60 -18.76 17.23
#